data_AF-A0A9P8E2L2-F1
#
_entry.id   AF-A0A9P8E2L2-F1
#
_cell.length_a   1.000
_cell.length_b   1.000
_cell.length_c   1.000
_cell.angle_alpha   90.00
_cell.angle_beta   90.00
_cell.angle_gamma   90.00
#
_symmetry.space_group_name_H-M   'P 1'
#
loop_
_entity.id
_entity.type
_entity.pdbx_description
1 polymer ?
#
loop_
_entity_poly.entity_id
_entity_poly.type
_entity_poly.pdbx_seq_one_letter_code
_entity_poly.pdbx_strand_id
1 'polypeptide(L)'
;MALSARDSLLRCCRSAFKQASRDARIFYPRRQLSLAARPSQLSPRSAPLPRFAPFAKDILPTQNSRAFSASSRQAVKAIINPRKNEDGEDMTIDILPRAVNRLHAISVKENNPSLCLRVAVESGGCHGFQYLMSTTTLDEISQEEDTVFESEDGKGAKVVIDEPSLELLAGSKIDYTMELIGSQFKVTGIPGATSSCGCGSSFDIQA
;
A
#
# COMPACT_ATOMS: atom_id res chain seq x y z
N MET A 1 -44.56 -32.98 33.78
CA MET A 1 -43.90 -33.36 32.51
C MET A 1 -44.21 -32.27 31.52
N ALA A 2 -43.33 -31.47 30.92
CA ALA A 2 -41.89 -31.40 30.83
C ALA A 2 -41.54 -29.90 30.60
N LEU A 3 -40.76 -29.29 31.50
CA LEU A 3 -39.36 -28.91 31.27
C LEU A 3 -39.17 -27.74 30.29
N SER A 4 -39.33 -26.54 30.87
CA SER A 4 -38.63 -25.31 30.49
C SER A 4 -37.13 -25.52 30.70
N ALA A 5 -36.37 -25.63 29.61
CA ALA A 5 -34.92 -25.82 29.63
C ALA A 5 -34.29 -25.23 28.36
N ARG A 6 -34.28 -23.90 28.23
CA ARG A 6 -33.56 -23.22 27.13
C ARG A 6 -32.80 -21.94 27.54
N ASP A 7 -32.64 -21.68 28.84
CA ASP A 7 -32.05 -20.41 29.33
C ASP A 7 -30.81 -20.63 30.22
N SER A 8 -29.83 -21.42 29.76
CA SER A 8 -28.60 -21.69 30.54
C SER A 8 -27.31 -21.81 29.72
N LEU A 9 -27.23 -21.16 28.56
CA LEU A 9 -26.01 -21.16 27.73
C LEU A 9 -25.43 -19.76 27.44
N LEU A 10 -25.57 -18.81 28.37
CA LEU A 10 -24.99 -17.46 28.22
C LEU A 10 -24.16 -16.96 29.42
N ARG A 11 -23.61 -17.86 30.25
CA ARG A 11 -22.82 -17.44 31.43
C ARG A 11 -21.51 -18.19 31.69
N CYS A 12 -20.87 -18.76 30.66
CA CYS A 12 -19.64 -19.55 30.87
C CYS A 12 -18.45 -19.20 29.94
N CYS A 13 -18.26 -17.93 29.57
CA CYS A 13 -17.05 -17.48 28.83
C CYS A 13 -16.53 -16.11 29.30
N ARG A 14 -16.47 -15.87 30.62
CA ARG A 14 -15.96 -14.61 31.18
C ARG A 14 -15.03 -14.79 32.39
N SER A 15 -14.20 -15.82 32.38
CA SER A 15 -13.31 -16.09 33.52
C SER A 15 -12.08 -16.92 33.14
N ALA A 16 -11.20 -16.41 32.27
CA ALA A 16 -9.84 -16.95 32.14
C ALA A 16 -8.91 -16.05 31.31
N PHE A 17 -8.68 -14.78 31.66
CA PHE A 17 -7.53 -14.05 31.10
C PHE A 17 -7.10 -12.86 31.94
N LYS A 18 -6.67 -13.11 33.19
CA LYS A 18 -6.03 -12.06 33.99
C LYS A 18 -5.11 -12.63 35.08
N GLN A 19 -4.08 -13.36 34.67
CA GLN A 19 -2.94 -13.66 35.55
C GLN A 19 -1.68 -13.93 34.71
N ALA A 20 -0.84 -12.90 34.54
CA ALA A 20 0.60 -13.05 34.27
C ALA A 20 1.21 -11.65 34.11
N SER A 21 1.26 -10.91 35.21
CA SER A 21 2.03 -9.69 35.33
C SER A 21 3.42 -10.05 35.84
N ARG A 22 4.45 -9.66 35.07
CA ARG A 22 5.79 -9.26 35.51
C ARG A 22 6.66 -10.34 36.18
N ASP A 23 7.53 -10.97 35.39
CA ASP A 23 8.97 -11.05 35.72
C ASP A 23 9.73 -11.64 34.51
N ALA A 24 10.12 -10.77 33.58
CA ALA A 24 11.07 -11.12 32.54
C ALA A 24 12.34 -10.29 32.80
N ARG A 25 13.15 -10.73 33.76
CA ARG A 25 14.54 -10.30 33.90
C ARG A 25 15.32 -10.90 32.73
N ILE A 26 15.38 -10.16 31.63
CA ILE A 26 16.25 -10.49 30.50
C ILE A 26 17.69 -10.18 30.95
N PHE A 27 18.41 -11.26 31.22
CA PHE A 27 19.83 -11.30 31.52
C PHE A 27 20.60 -11.04 30.21
N TYR A 28 20.92 -9.78 29.92
CA TYR A 28 21.78 -9.42 28.80
C TYR A 28 23.25 -9.69 29.16
N PRO A 29 23.98 -10.56 28.43
CA PRO A 29 25.40 -10.76 28.66
C PRO A 29 26.20 -9.52 28.20
N ARG A 30 26.90 -8.95 29.16
CA ARG A 30 27.86 -7.85 29.07
C ARG A 30 28.99 -8.20 28.09
N ARG A 31 28.87 -7.80 26.81
CA ARG A 31 29.99 -7.86 25.86
C ARG A 31 30.94 -6.68 26.12
N GLN A 32 32.19 -7.03 26.43
CA GLN A 32 33.30 -6.12 26.66
C GLN A 32 33.55 -5.25 25.42
N LEU A 33 33.61 -3.94 25.63
CA LEU A 33 34.13 -2.96 24.67
C LEU A 33 35.66 -3.11 24.66
N SER A 34 36.21 -3.70 23.60
CA SER A 34 37.64 -3.64 23.33
C SER A 34 37.98 -2.30 22.67
N LEU A 35 38.50 -1.36 23.45
CA LEU A 35 39.27 -0.23 22.94
C LEU A 35 40.68 -0.71 22.54
N ALA A 36 41.04 -0.57 21.27
CA ALA A 36 42.42 -0.42 20.81
C ALA A 36 42.37 0.21 19.41
N ALA A 37 42.51 1.53 19.30
CA ALA A 37 43.76 2.22 19.01
C ALA A 37 44.30 1.93 17.60
N ARG A 38 43.94 2.79 16.63
CA ARG A 38 44.62 2.91 15.33
C ARG A 38 45.54 4.13 15.37
N PRO A 39 46.88 3.95 15.35
CA PRO A 39 47.78 5.03 14.98
C PRO A 39 48.08 4.99 13.48
N SER A 40 47.73 6.11 12.83
CA SER A 40 48.52 6.94 11.90
C SER A 40 49.40 6.31 10.81
N GLN A 41 49.74 7.18 9.83
CA GLN A 41 50.83 7.10 8.84
C GLN A 41 50.40 6.44 7.51
N LEU A 42 50.58 6.98 6.29
CA LEU A 42 51.33 8.11 5.73
C LEU A 42 50.76 8.39 4.31
N SER A 43 50.56 9.66 3.94
CA SER A 43 50.84 10.14 2.56
C SER A 43 52.37 10.32 2.44
N PRO A 44 53.04 10.27 1.26
CA PRO A 44 52.59 10.81 -0.03
C PRO A 44 53.05 9.98 -1.28
N ARG A 45 52.52 10.29 -2.47
CA ARG A 45 53.35 10.57 -3.66
C ARG A 45 52.51 10.89 -4.89
N SER A 46 52.74 12.09 -5.38
CA SER A 46 52.50 12.57 -6.72
C SER A 46 53.14 11.69 -7.79
N ALA A 47 52.41 11.47 -8.89
CA ALA A 47 52.96 11.10 -10.18
C ALA A 47 52.07 11.67 -11.31
N PRO A 48 52.66 12.05 -12.46
CA PRO A 48 52.18 13.11 -13.34
C PRO A 48 51.06 12.70 -14.31
N LEU A 49 50.29 13.71 -14.71
CA LEU A 49 49.31 13.64 -15.80
C LEU A 49 50.02 13.45 -17.15
N PRO A 50 49.62 12.47 -17.97
CA PRO A 50 50.01 12.45 -19.36
C PRO A 50 49.16 13.41 -20.19
N ARG A 51 49.89 14.04 -21.11
CA ARG A 51 49.58 15.11 -22.04
C ARG A 51 48.57 14.68 -23.12
N PHE A 52 47.74 15.66 -23.49
CA PHE A 52 46.79 15.69 -24.61
C PHE A 52 47.22 14.91 -25.86
N ALA A 53 46.25 14.20 -26.45
CA ALA A 53 46.20 13.88 -27.87
C ALA A 53 44.85 14.39 -28.45
N PRO A 54 44.85 15.22 -29.50
CA PRO A 54 43.68 15.49 -30.32
C PRO A 54 43.63 14.52 -31.52
N PHE A 55 42.50 14.52 -32.24
CA PHE A 55 42.14 13.70 -33.40
C PHE A 55 41.60 12.30 -33.02
N ALA A 56 40.43 11.85 -33.49
CA ALA A 56 39.69 12.21 -34.68
C ALA A 56 38.21 11.76 -34.60
N LYS A 57 37.35 12.56 -35.24
CA LYS A 57 36.24 12.18 -36.14
C LYS A 57 35.12 11.28 -35.60
N ASP A 58 33.99 11.94 -35.36
CA ASP A 58 32.68 11.59 -35.91
C ASP A 58 32.30 10.12 -35.94
N ILE A 59 31.73 9.64 -34.84
CA ILE A 59 30.71 8.59 -34.87
C ILE A 59 29.55 9.10 -34.02
N LEU A 60 28.61 9.79 -34.66
CA LEU A 60 27.25 9.89 -34.15
C LEU A 60 26.74 8.44 -34.04
N PRO A 61 26.45 7.90 -32.84
CA PRO A 61 25.60 6.73 -32.80
C PRO A 61 24.27 7.18 -33.39
N THR A 62 23.97 6.64 -34.58
CA THR A 62 22.65 6.63 -35.21
C THR A 62 21.60 6.68 -34.11
N GLN A 63 20.77 7.72 -34.16
CA GLN A 63 19.64 7.89 -33.27
C GLN A 63 18.81 6.61 -33.33
N ASN A 64 19.03 5.74 -32.34
CA ASN A 64 18.00 4.84 -31.91
C ASN A 64 17.09 5.70 -31.06
N SER A 65 16.28 6.52 -31.73
CA SER A 65 15.01 6.97 -31.21
C SER A 65 14.18 5.70 -31.03
N ARG A 66 14.53 4.92 -30.00
CA ARG A 66 13.54 4.16 -29.26
C ARG A 66 12.58 5.25 -28.83
N ALA A 67 11.51 5.40 -29.61
CA ALA A 67 10.30 5.97 -29.08
C ALA A 67 10.18 5.31 -27.70
N PHE A 68 10.28 6.11 -26.64
CA PHE A 68 9.66 5.72 -25.40
C PHE A 68 8.21 5.56 -25.81
N SER A 69 7.85 4.34 -26.25
CA SER A 69 6.49 3.87 -26.30
C SER A 69 6.04 4.21 -24.91
N ALA A 70 5.24 5.27 -24.80
CA ALA A 70 4.59 5.61 -23.56
C ALA A 70 3.87 4.32 -23.21
N SER A 71 4.48 3.54 -22.33
CA SER A 71 4.03 2.21 -21.98
C SER A 71 2.59 2.42 -21.64
N SER A 72 1.69 1.86 -22.46
CA SER A 72 0.25 2.00 -22.27
C SER A 72 0.03 1.78 -20.79
N ARG A 73 -0.35 2.84 -20.07
CA ARG A 73 -0.55 2.74 -18.63
C ARG A 73 -1.55 1.61 -18.48
N GLN A 74 -1.14 0.52 -17.82
CA GLN A 74 -1.95 -0.66 -17.68
C GLN A 74 -3.27 -0.20 -17.06
N ALA A 75 -4.33 -0.28 -17.84
CA ALA A 75 -5.59 0.32 -17.48
C ALA A 75 -6.26 -0.60 -16.45
N VAL A 76 -6.75 -0.03 -15.37
CA VAL A 76 -7.58 -0.79 -14.43
C VAL A 76 -8.99 -0.81 -15.00
N LYS A 77 -9.61 -1.99 -15.03
CA LYS A 77 -10.97 -2.15 -15.56
C LYS A 77 -11.97 -2.23 -14.42
N ALA A 78 -12.99 -1.38 -14.45
CA ALA A 78 -14.18 -1.56 -13.61
C ALA A 78 -14.99 -2.76 -14.15
N ILE A 79 -15.12 -3.82 -13.34
CA ILE A 79 -15.89 -5.02 -13.70
C ILE A 79 -17.33 -4.88 -13.24
N ILE A 80 -17.51 -4.42 -12.01
CA ILE A 80 -18.82 -4.38 -11.35
C ILE A 80 -19.13 -2.92 -11.07
N ASN A 81 -20.31 -2.50 -11.52
CA ASN A 81 -20.90 -1.18 -11.28
C ASN A 81 -20.00 0.01 -11.69
N PRO A 82 -19.63 0.16 -12.98
CA PRO A 82 -18.90 1.34 -13.42
C PRO A 82 -19.75 2.61 -13.18
N ARG A 83 -19.27 3.50 -12.32
CA ARG A 83 -19.92 4.78 -12.01
C ARG A 83 -19.33 5.90 -12.88
N LYS A 84 -20.15 6.92 -13.13
CA LYS A 84 -19.79 8.12 -13.89
C LYS A 84 -19.95 9.35 -13.01
N ASN A 85 -19.05 10.31 -13.17
CA ASN A 85 -19.12 11.63 -12.54
C ASN A 85 -20.29 12.45 -13.10
N GLU A 86 -20.59 13.59 -12.46
CA GLU A 86 -21.62 14.55 -12.89
C GLU A 86 -21.38 15.05 -14.34
N ASP A 87 -20.12 15.12 -14.77
CA ASP A 87 -19.72 15.47 -16.15
C ASP A 87 -19.90 14.33 -17.17
N GLY A 88 -20.31 13.14 -16.72
CA GLY A 88 -20.52 11.96 -17.57
C GLY A 88 -19.26 11.14 -17.87
N GLU A 89 -18.13 11.46 -17.25
CA GLU A 89 -16.87 10.73 -17.36
C GLU A 89 -16.83 9.52 -16.42
N ASP A 90 -16.25 8.40 -16.85
CA ASP A 90 -16.10 7.18 -16.03
C ASP A 90 -15.13 7.43 -14.87
N MET A 91 -15.55 7.10 -13.64
CA MET A 91 -14.69 7.17 -12.46
C MET A 91 -13.70 6.00 -12.48
N THR A 92 -12.43 6.29 -12.82
CA THR A 92 -11.36 5.28 -12.87
C THR A 92 -10.35 5.46 -11.75
N ILE A 93 -9.77 4.37 -11.25
CA ILE A 93 -8.71 4.38 -10.23
C ILE A 93 -7.55 3.51 -10.70
N ASP A 94 -6.32 3.99 -10.56
CA ASP A 94 -5.11 3.22 -10.89
C ASP A 94 -4.70 2.35 -9.71
N ILE A 95 -4.22 1.13 -9.99
CA ILE A 95 -3.63 0.24 -9.00
C ILE A 95 -2.16 0.05 -9.36
N LEU A 96 -1.25 0.40 -8.46
CA LEU A 96 0.19 0.24 -8.72
C LEU A 96 0.60 -1.23 -8.65
N PRO A 97 1.62 -1.65 -9.42
CA PRO A 97 2.10 -3.04 -9.43
C PRO A 97 2.51 -3.58 -8.06
N ARG A 98 2.97 -2.70 -7.16
CA ARG A 98 3.31 -3.07 -5.77
C ARG A 98 2.09 -3.52 -4.98
N ALA A 99 0.97 -2.80 -5.11
CA ALA A 99 -0.29 -3.15 -4.47
C ALA A 99 -0.83 -4.47 -5.04
N VAL A 100 -0.81 -4.64 -6.37
CA VAL A 100 -1.22 -5.88 -7.05
C VAL A 100 -0.44 -7.09 -6.51
N ASN A 101 0.90 -6.98 -6.47
CA ASN A 101 1.77 -8.04 -5.96
C ASN A 101 1.45 -8.41 -4.52
N ARG A 102 1.15 -7.40 -3.69
CA ARG A 102 0.83 -7.62 -2.29
C ARG A 102 -0.52 -8.31 -2.11
N LEU A 103 -1.55 -7.87 -2.83
CA LEU A 103 -2.87 -8.50 -2.77
C LEU A 103 -2.82 -9.96 -3.20
N HIS A 104 -2.09 -10.26 -4.28
CA HIS A 104 -1.84 -11.63 -4.69
C HIS A 104 -1.14 -12.45 -3.59
N ALA A 105 -0.10 -11.90 -2.94
CA ALA A 105 0.58 -12.59 -1.84
C ALA A 105 -0.34 -12.85 -0.64
N ILE A 106 -1.24 -11.93 -0.32
CA ILE A 106 -2.25 -12.11 0.75
C ILE A 106 -3.25 -13.19 0.34
N SER A 107 -3.76 -13.17 -0.88
CA SER A 107 -4.69 -14.18 -1.41
C SER A 107 -4.10 -15.61 -1.33
N VAL A 108 -2.84 -15.79 -1.72
CA VAL A 108 -2.14 -17.07 -1.61
C VAL A 108 -1.96 -17.49 -0.15
N LYS A 109 -1.63 -16.55 0.74
CA LYS A 109 -1.43 -16.82 2.16
C LYS A 109 -2.72 -17.29 2.85
N GLU A 110 -3.83 -16.64 2.53
CA GLU A 110 -5.16 -16.96 3.08
C GLU A 110 -5.86 -18.10 2.32
N ASN A 111 -5.25 -18.64 1.25
CA ASN A 111 -5.83 -19.65 0.34
C ASN A 111 -7.20 -19.25 -0.24
N ASN A 112 -7.42 -17.95 -0.45
CA ASN A 112 -8.70 -17.40 -0.90
C ASN A 112 -8.51 -16.65 -2.23
N PRO A 113 -8.86 -17.27 -3.39
CA PRO A 113 -8.71 -16.63 -4.70
C PRO A 113 -9.73 -15.50 -4.93
N SER A 114 -10.83 -15.48 -4.16
CA SER A 114 -11.86 -14.44 -4.22
C SER A 114 -11.58 -13.25 -3.29
N LEU A 115 -10.37 -13.16 -2.72
CA LEU A 115 -10.00 -12.08 -1.80
C LEU A 115 -9.84 -10.77 -2.55
N CYS A 116 -10.49 -9.73 -2.04
CA CYS A 116 -10.43 -8.36 -2.55
C CYS A 116 -10.13 -7.36 -1.44
N LEU A 117 -9.57 -6.22 -1.82
CA LEU A 117 -9.33 -5.10 -0.90
C LEU A 117 -10.51 -4.13 -0.98
N ARG A 118 -11.26 -3.96 0.11
CA ARG A 118 -12.24 -2.90 0.24
C ARG A 118 -11.56 -1.63 0.76
N VAL A 119 -11.77 -0.52 0.08
CA VAL A 119 -11.29 0.81 0.47
C VAL A 119 -12.49 1.70 0.67
N ALA A 120 -12.66 2.22 1.89
CA ALA A 120 -13.64 3.22 2.24
C ALA A 120 -12.97 4.44 2.89
N VAL A 121 -13.68 5.56 2.86
CA VAL A 121 -13.25 6.83 3.42
C VAL A 121 -14.27 7.26 4.48
N GLU A 122 -13.79 7.51 5.69
CA GLU A 122 -14.61 8.02 6.79
C GLU A 122 -14.16 9.41 7.20
N SER A 123 -15.08 10.22 7.71
CA SER A 123 -14.75 11.54 8.29
C SER A 123 -14.02 11.35 9.63
N GLY A 124 -12.71 11.55 9.63
CA GLY A 124 -11.81 11.47 10.78
C GLY A 124 -11.70 12.80 11.55
N GLY A 125 -12.81 13.28 12.13
CA GLY A 125 -12.82 14.37 13.10
C GLY A 125 -12.03 15.63 12.68
N CYS A 126 -11.17 16.15 13.58
CA CYS A 126 -10.36 17.35 13.32
C CYS A 126 -9.16 17.13 12.39
N HIS A 127 -8.96 15.91 11.88
CA HIS A 127 -7.84 15.53 11.01
C HIS A 127 -8.28 15.24 9.58
N GLY A 128 -9.51 15.62 9.21
CA GLY A 128 -10.07 15.47 7.88
C GLY A 128 -10.68 14.09 7.66
N PHE A 129 -10.22 13.39 6.63
CA PHE A 129 -10.72 12.08 6.21
C PHE A 129 -9.71 10.98 6.53
N GLN A 130 -10.20 9.80 6.90
CA GLN A 130 -9.42 8.61 7.20
C GLN A 130 -9.78 7.48 6.25
N TYR A 131 -8.78 6.69 5.83
CA TYR A 131 -9.02 5.49 5.03
C TYR A 131 -9.33 4.30 5.92
N LEU A 132 -10.39 3.58 5.58
CA LEU A 132 -10.72 2.28 6.13
C LEU A 132 -10.45 1.22 5.05
N MET A 133 -9.41 0.42 5.27
CA MET A 133 -8.98 -0.62 4.32
C MET A 133 -9.15 -1.99 4.95
N SER A 134 -9.99 -2.83 4.34
CA SER A 134 -10.35 -4.15 4.85
C SER A 134 -10.18 -5.20 3.76
N THR A 135 -9.69 -6.37 4.12
CA THR A 135 -9.67 -7.53 3.20
C THR A 135 -10.97 -8.29 3.34
N THR A 136 -11.76 -8.34 2.27
CA THR A 136 -13.07 -8.98 2.22
C THR A 136 -13.09 -9.96 1.04
N THR A 137 -14.09 -10.85 0.99
CA THR A 137 -14.32 -11.75 -0.15
C THR A 137 -15.33 -11.16 -1.13
N LEU A 138 -15.21 -11.50 -2.41
CA LEU A 138 -16.13 -11.03 -3.46
C LEU A 138 -17.60 -11.45 -3.22
N ASP A 139 -17.85 -12.44 -2.37
CA ASP A 139 -19.20 -12.90 -2.05
C ASP A 139 -19.93 -12.01 -1.02
N GLU A 140 -19.18 -11.22 -0.25
CA GLU A 140 -19.71 -10.35 0.82
C GLU A 140 -19.94 -8.90 0.35
N ILE A 141 -19.62 -8.58 -0.91
CA ILE A 141 -19.73 -7.22 -1.44
C ILE A 141 -21.11 -6.91 -2.02
N SER A 142 -21.58 -5.69 -1.79
CA SER A 142 -22.84 -5.21 -2.34
C SER A 142 -22.61 -4.67 -3.75
N GLN A 143 -22.98 -5.42 -4.78
CA GLN A 143 -22.76 -5.02 -6.18
C GLN A 143 -23.49 -3.74 -6.60
N GLU A 144 -24.48 -3.30 -5.83
CA GLU A 144 -25.28 -2.09 -6.06
C GLU A 144 -24.62 -0.81 -5.52
N GLU A 145 -24.04 -0.88 -4.32
CA GLU A 145 -23.42 0.25 -3.62
C GLU A 145 -21.90 0.32 -3.85
N ASP A 146 -21.26 -0.84 -4.04
CA ASP A 146 -19.81 -0.93 -4.22
C ASP A 146 -19.44 -1.08 -5.71
N THR A 147 -18.33 -0.45 -6.09
CA THR A 147 -17.70 -0.56 -7.42
C THR A 147 -16.47 -1.44 -7.33
N VAL A 148 -16.31 -2.39 -8.25
CA VAL A 148 -15.16 -3.32 -8.27
C VAL A 148 -14.25 -3.07 -9.45
N PHE A 149 -12.99 -2.83 -9.13
CA PHE A 149 -11.89 -2.62 -10.05
C PHE A 149 -10.97 -3.85 -10.08
N GLU A 150 -10.58 -4.28 -11.27
CA GLU A 150 -9.58 -5.34 -11.47
C GLU A 150 -8.37 -4.80 -12.23
N SER A 151 -7.19 -5.17 -11.75
CA SER A 151 -5.92 -4.87 -12.43
C SER A 151 -5.67 -5.80 -13.62
N GLU A 152 -5.27 -5.22 -14.75
CA GLU A 152 -4.93 -5.93 -15.99
C GLU A 152 -3.53 -6.59 -15.97
N ASP A 153 -2.81 -6.57 -14.85
CA ASP A 153 -1.45 -7.14 -14.71
C ASP A 153 -1.41 -8.69 -14.73
N GLY A 154 -2.51 -9.35 -15.08
CA GLY A 154 -2.64 -10.82 -15.18
C GLY A 154 -2.67 -11.55 -13.83
N LYS A 155 -2.55 -10.83 -12.71
CA LYS A 155 -2.63 -11.39 -11.34
C LYS A 155 -4.04 -11.29 -10.73
N GLY A 156 -4.98 -10.65 -11.43
CA GLY A 156 -6.39 -10.57 -11.04
C GLY A 156 -6.62 -9.93 -9.68
N ALA A 157 -5.81 -8.95 -9.29
CA ALA A 157 -6.01 -8.25 -8.03
C ALA A 157 -7.29 -7.39 -8.11
N LYS A 158 -8.20 -7.60 -7.16
CA LYS A 158 -9.50 -6.92 -7.09
C LYS A 158 -9.54 -5.93 -5.95
N VAL A 159 -10.04 -4.73 -6.26
CA VAL A 159 -10.27 -3.65 -5.31
C VAL A 159 -11.72 -3.23 -5.38
N VAL A 160 -12.33 -3.02 -4.21
CA VAL A 160 -13.73 -2.68 -4.02
C VAL A 160 -13.77 -1.31 -3.35
N ILE A 161 -14.60 -0.40 -3.84
CA ILE A 161 -14.73 0.96 -3.33
C ILE A 161 -16.21 1.28 -3.23
N ASP A 162 -16.64 1.80 -2.08
CA ASP A 162 -18.01 2.26 -1.85
C ASP A 162 -18.30 3.54 -2.64
N GLU A 163 -19.57 3.75 -2.97
CA GLU A 163 -20.06 4.90 -3.72
C GLU A 163 -19.53 6.28 -3.24
N PRO A 164 -19.69 6.69 -1.97
CA PRO A 164 -19.25 8.02 -1.54
C PRO A 164 -17.72 8.14 -1.52
N SER A 165 -17.00 7.04 -1.28
CA SER A 165 -15.53 7.05 -1.37
C SER A 165 -15.03 7.11 -2.80
N LEU A 166 -15.78 6.56 -3.76
CA LEU A 166 -15.38 6.57 -5.16
C LEU A 166 -15.34 7.99 -5.72
N GLU A 167 -16.29 8.86 -5.35
CA GLU A 167 -16.30 10.27 -5.73
C GLU A 167 -15.04 11.01 -5.25
N LEU A 168 -14.60 10.73 -4.01
CA LEU A 168 -13.41 11.33 -3.42
C LEU A 168 -12.10 10.75 -3.97
N LEU A 169 -12.12 9.49 -4.42
CA LEU A 169 -10.93 8.75 -4.86
C LEU A 169 -10.82 8.64 -6.37
N ALA A 170 -11.78 9.15 -7.14
CA ALA A 170 -11.75 9.12 -8.60
C ALA A 170 -10.43 9.72 -9.13
N GLY A 171 -9.75 9.02 -10.03
CA GLY A 171 -8.45 9.43 -10.58
C GLY A 171 -7.25 9.23 -9.67
N SER A 172 -7.44 8.69 -8.46
CA SER A 172 -6.36 8.38 -7.53
C SER A 172 -5.63 7.07 -7.88
N LYS A 173 -4.53 6.81 -7.17
CA LYS A 173 -3.71 5.61 -7.34
C LYS A 173 -3.48 4.89 -6.03
N ILE A 174 -3.74 3.59 -6.03
CA ILE A 174 -3.53 2.71 -4.87
C ILE A 174 -2.14 2.10 -4.95
N ASP A 175 -1.30 2.43 -3.97
CA ASP A 175 0.05 1.88 -3.81
C ASP A 175 0.16 1.05 -2.52
N TYR A 176 1.26 0.32 -2.39
CA TYR A 176 1.63 -0.40 -1.19
C TYR A 176 3.06 -0.08 -0.79
N THR A 177 3.22 0.43 0.43
CA THR A 177 4.50 0.84 0.99
C THR A 177 4.89 -0.09 2.13
N MET A 178 6.16 -0.50 2.12
CA MET A 178 6.78 -1.25 3.21
C MET A 178 7.82 -0.35 3.88
N GLU A 179 7.58 0.00 5.14
CA GLU A 179 8.48 0.76 5.99
C GLU A 179 9.08 -0.16 7.09
N LEU A 180 10.06 0.36 7.85
CA LEU A 180 10.67 -0.38 8.95
C LEU A 180 9.67 -0.69 10.07
N ILE A 181 8.72 0.22 10.31
CA ILE A 181 7.72 0.10 11.37
C ILE A 181 6.50 -0.74 10.97
N GLY A 182 6.35 -1.07 9.69
CA GLY A 182 5.20 -1.79 9.19
C GLY A 182 4.98 -1.60 7.70
N SER A 183 3.93 -2.22 7.19
CA SER A 183 3.56 -2.12 5.78
C SER A 183 2.07 -1.83 5.66
N GLN A 184 1.71 -0.92 4.77
CA GLN A 184 0.32 -0.51 4.59
C GLN A 184 0.04 -0.18 3.13
N PHE A 185 -1.23 -0.28 2.76
CA PHE A 185 -1.73 0.30 1.52
C PHE A 185 -1.86 1.81 1.70
N LYS A 186 -1.58 2.56 0.64
CA LYS A 186 -1.63 4.01 0.63
C LYS A 186 -2.27 4.49 -0.67
N VAL A 187 -3.20 5.43 -0.57
CA VAL A 187 -3.76 6.10 -1.73
C VAL A 187 -2.95 7.36 -2.02
N THR A 188 -2.67 7.62 -3.30
CA THR A 188 -1.84 8.73 -3.75
C THR A 188 -2.46 9.41 -4.96
N GLY A 189 -2.16 10.70 -5.18
CA GLY A 189 -2.61 11.42 -6.36
C GLY A 189 -4.11 11.69 -6.42
N ILE A 190 -4.76 11.88 -5.26
CA ILE A 190 -6.18 12.25 -5.19
C ILE A 190 -6.36 13.66 -5.77
N PRO A 191 -7.18 13.85 -6.81
CA PRO A 191 -7.50 15.18 -7.32
C PRO A 191 -8.33 15.93 -6.27
N GLY A 192 -7.90 17.14 -5.89
CA GLY A 192 -8.58 17.96 -4.89
C GLY A 192 -8.11 17.77 -3.43
N ALA A 193 -7.17 16.87 -3.17
CA ALA A 193 -6.54 16.77 -1.84
C ALA A 193 -5.51 17.90 -1.65
N THR A 194 -5.69 18.70 -0.59
CA THR A 194 -4.81 19.83 -0.24
C THR A 194 -3.58 19.35 0.51
N SER A 195 -3.78 18.42 1.43
CA SER A 195 -2.72 17.93 2.31
C SER A 195 -2.95 16.48 2.73
N SER A 196 -1.85 15.73 2.81
CA SER A 196 -1.84 14.36 3.31
C SER A 196 -1.06 14.30 4.62
N CYS A 197 -1.56 13.58 5.62
CA CYS A 197 -0.83 13.36 6.86
C CYS A 197 0.49 12.62 6.57
N GLY A 198 1.57 12.93 7.28
CA GLY A 198 2.91 12.38 7.03
C GLY A 198 2.99 10.85 7.08
N CYS A 199 2.09 10.19 7.84
CA CYS A 199 1.95 8.74 7.89
C CYS A 199 1.07 8.14 6.77
N GLY A 200 0.41 8.97 5.95
CA GLY A 200 -0.41 8.53 4.82
C GLY A 200 -1.69 7.79 5.17
N SER A 201 -2.17 7.87 6.43
CA SER A 201 -3.43 7.25 6.87
C SER A 201 -4.64 8.20 6.82
N SER A 202 -4.42 9.49 6.58
CA SER A 202 -5.47 10.51 6.48
C SER A 202 -5.10 11.61 5.50
N PHE A 203 -6.12 12.31 5.00
CA PHE A 203 -6.00 13.42 4.07
C PHE A 203 -7.06 14.49 4.33
N ASP A 204 -6.77 15.69 3.84
CA ASP A 204 -7.65 16.84 3.88
C ASP A 204 -7.97 17.31 2.45
N ILE A 205 -9.23 17.64 2.21
CA ILE A 205 -9.73 18.17 0.94
C ILE A 205 -10.08 19.63 1.11
N GLN A 206 -9.74 20.46 0.12
CA GLN A 206 -10.20 21.85 0.11
C GLN A 206 -11.64 21.86 -0.40
N ALA A 207 -12.59 22.01 0.52
CA ALA A 207 -13.98 22.27 0.17
C ALA A 207 -14.17 23.72 -0.33
#